data_AF-A0A3P3DLC7-F1
#
_entry.id   AF-A0A3P3DLC7-F1
#
_cell.length_a   1.000
_cell.length_b   1.000
_cell.length_c   1.000
_cell.angle_alpha   90.00
_cell.angle_beta   90.00
_cell.angle_gamma   90.00
#
_symmetry.space_group_name_H-M   'P 1'
#
loop_
_entity.id
_entity.type
_entity.pdbx_description
1 polymer ?
#
loop_
_entity_poly.entity_id
_entity_poly.type
_entity_poly.pdbx_seq_one_letter_code
_entity_poly.pdbx_strand_id
1 'polypeptide(L)'
;MGVVSLRTALAALALSCAPLALQAQEYRLSPQDLLPQSNYEFDLPTGAELANPKGMEAFNKMAEEIRQSSTAIVMKDLQERGIALGILPDGQTPAEALAAAAGEARLPEGYRVTIFVSRAMGEGALRDLMSLHRNRKDVRFVFRGVPDGMSVPEFGWWLKELLSPDGDLIQDLNINLDPELFDLAGAEMAPTMILEDLNQTDTAATNGKDVGKIIARAVGFNDPDWLYERMQKGQTDERSNNAVPIEEEDLRVRAEREAAAVASRFTRDPEVLKSRYWERQAASLKTMRVMPAGTDRRRVLHFMYRAGEEIKDNDGKVLAFAGEVFQPHDVLPFDRRIFVFNPNIEREVRFIEEQLQTNRMGVSRIMLIVTEVPQTQPGQEPWDGLQALIDRFGVQVFLLNNHFRTSFSIEATPTEIFPEQGNGRVEVISEEWGLL
;
A
#
# COMPACT_ATOMS: atom_id res chain seq x y z
N MET A 1 36.21 -64.55 -40.30
CA MET A 1 36.22 -63.60 -39.15
C MET A 1 35.41 -62.40 -39.63
N GLY A 2 34.19 -62.09 -39.14
CA GLY A 2 33.61 -62.40 -37.83
C GLY A 2 34.26 -61.50 -36.78
N VAL A 3 33.56 -60.63 -36.03
CA VAL A 3 32.19 -60.70 -35.45
C VAL A 3 31.56 -59.28 -35.52
N VAL A 4 30.34 -59.02 -36.03
CA VAL A 4 28.98 -59.37 -35.53
C VAL A 4 28.69 -58.71 -34.16
N SER A 5 28.41 -57.40 -34.10
CA SER A 5 27.06 -56.78 -34.22
C SER A 5 26.16 -56.86 -32.96
N LEU A 6 25.27 -55.86 -32.83
CA LEU A 6 24.06 -55.80 -31.98
C LEU A 6 24.20 -55.89 -30.45
N ARG A 7 23.64 -54.89 -29.76
CA ARG A 7 22.25 -54.89 -29.24
C ARG A 7 21.72 -53.45 -29.30
N THR A 8 20.52 -53.07 -29.80
CA THR A 8 19.11 -53.55 -29.70
C THR A 8 18.52 -53.44 -28.30
N ALA A 9 17.33 -52.86 -28.08
CA ALA A 9 16.37 -52.29 -29.04
C ALA A 9 15.42 -51.24 -28.39
N LEU A 10 14.53 -50.73 -29.25
CA LEU A 10 13.34 -49.90 -29.04
C LEU A 10 12.67 -49.91 -27.66
N ALA A 11 12.32 -48.69 -27.24
CA ALA A 11 11.00 -48.21 -26.82
C ALA A 11 10.10 -49.05 -25.89
N ALA A 12 9.71 -48.42 -24.78
CA ALA A 12 8.37 -48.50 -24.22
C ALA A 12 7.96 -47.11 -23.69
N LEU A 13 6.72 -46.68 -23.95
CA LEU A 13 6.09 -45.58 -23.22
C LEU A 13 5.57 -46.11 -21.87
N ALA A 14 5.69 -45.33 -20.79
CA ALA A 14 4.58 -45.08 -19.88
C ALA A 14 4.84 -43.91 -18.91
N LEU A 15 3.71 -43.30 -18.54
CA LEU A 15 3.37 -42.50 -17.36
C LEU A 15 4.05 -42.97 -16.04
N SER A 16 4.23 -42.16 -15.00
CA SER A 16 3.92 -40.72 -14.80
C SER A 16 4.49 -40.18 -13.49
N CYS A 17 4.94 -38.93 -13.48
CA CYS A 17 4.76 -37.97 -12.37
C CYS A 17 5.13 -36.54 -12.82
N ALA A 18 4.40 -35.54 -12.33
CA ALA A 18 4.58 -34.11 -12.58
C ALA A 18 3.88 -33.32 -11.44
N PRO A 19 4.02 -31.98 -11.33
CA PRO A 19 5.06 -31.07 -11.84
C PRO A 19 5.71 -30.24 -10.70
N LEU A 20 6.77 -29.47 -11.00
CA LEU A 20 7.28 -28.28 -10.27
C LEU A 20 8.50 -27.73 -11.05
N ALA A 21 8.84 -26.43 -11.12
CA ALA A 21 8.08 -25.20 -11.38
C ALA A 21 9.10 -24.08 -11.74
N LEU A 22 8.68 -23.07 -12.53
CA LEU A 22 9.35 -21.79 -12.84
C LEU A 22 10.79 -21.78 -13.43
N GLN A 23 10.83 -21.33 -14.69
CA GLN A 23 11.68 -20.25 -15.26
C GLN A 23 12.94 -19.76 -14.52
N ALA A 24 14.04 -19.71 -15.27
CA ALA A 24 15.07 -18.65 -15.18
C ALA A 24 15.39 -18.18 -16.61
N GLN A 25 15.53 -16.86 -16.83
CA GLN A 25 15.79 -16.27 -18.14
C GLN A 25 16.90 -15.21 -18.04
N GLU A 26 17.98 -15.41 -18.81
CA GLU A 26 19.19 -14.60 -18.73
C GLU A 26 18.99 -13.19 -19.28
N TYR A 27 19.49 -12.17 -18.56
CA TYR A 27 19.68 -10.82 -19.09
C TYR A 27 21.18 -10.48 -19.13
N ARG A 28 21.64 -9.98 -20.28
CA ARG A 28 23.02 -9.52 -20.47
C ARG A 28 23.06 -7.99 -20.44
N LEU A 29 23.66 -7.42 -19.41
CA LEU A 29 24.10 -6.03 -19.42
C LEU A 29 25.32 -5.85 -20.34
N SER A 30 25.70 -4.60 -20.59
CA SER A 30 26.74 -4.17 -21.56
C SER A 30 27.35 -2.85 -21.04
N PRO A 31 28.11 -2.03 -21.80
CA PRO A 31 28.58 -0.72 -21.29
C PRO A 31 27.61 0.48 -21.54
N GLN A 32 27.71 1.56 -20.74
CA GLN A 32 26.78 2.66 -20.24
C GLN A 32 25.83 2.82 -18.86
N ASP A 33 25.51 2.30 -17.59
CA ASP A 33 25.75 1.52 -16.25
C ASP A 33 26.68 2.05 -15.11
N LEU A 34 28.00 1.82 -15.14
CA LEU A 34 29.09 2.35 -14.26
C LEU A 34 29.90 3.62 -14.77
N LEU A 35 29.36 4.85 -14.67
CA LEU A 35 29.92 6.22 -14.93
C LEU A 35 29.33 7.15 -13.83
N PRO A 36 29.89 8.35 -13.57
CA PRO A 36 29.64 9.11 -12.36
C PRO A 36 28.81 10.35 -12.68
N GLN A 37 27.57 10.40 -12.23
CA GLN A 37 26.85 11.67 -12.20
C GLN A 37 27.49 12.60 -11.15
N SER A 38 28.52 13.34 -11.57
CA SER A 38 29.07 14.44 -10.78
C SER A 38 28.06 15.58 -10.82
N ASN A 39 27.66 16.04 -9.64
CA ASN A 39 26.29 16.47 -9.32
C ASN A 39 25.32 15.28 -9.26
N TYR A 40 25.51 14.40 -8.27
CA TYR A 40 24.43 14.27 -7.28
C TYR A 40 23.98 15.65 -6.76
N GLU A 41 23.12 16.32 -7.51
CA GLU A 41 21.88 16.81 -6.90
C GLU A 41 20.95 15.58 -6.79
N PHE A 42 20.22 15.48 -5.67
CA PHE A 42 19.28 14.37 -5.47
C PHE A 42 17.96 14.73 -6.15
N ASP A 43 17.97 14.69 -7.49
CA ASP A 43 16.74 14.85 -8.25
C ASP A 43 15.87 13.60 -8.02
N LEU A 44 14.65 13.83 -7.55
CA LEU A 44 13.69 12.77 -7.25
C LEU A 44 13.29 12.08 -8.58
N PRO A 45 13.11 10.75 -8.61
CA PRO A 45 12.65 10.05 -9.81
C PRO A 45 11.38 10.71 -10.36
N THR A 46 11.29 10.85 -11.69
CA THR A 46 10.30 11.76 -12.28
C THR A 46 8.87 11.32 -11.95
N GLY A 47 7.93 12.27 -11.95
CA GLY A 47 6.53 12.00 -11.59
C GLY A 47 5.82 10.94 -12.45
N ALA A 48 6.37 10.61 -13.63
CA ALA A 48 5.89 9.51 -14.47
C ALA A 48 6.55 8.16 -14.13
N GLU A 49 7.82 8.15 -13.73
CA GLU A 49 8.56 6.91 -13.40
C GLU A 49 8.22 6.41 -12.00
N LEU A 50 7.95 7.31 -11.05
CA LEU A 50 7.31 7.00 -9.77
C LEU A 50 5.93 6.35 -9.94
N ALA A 51 5.25 6.58 -11.08
CA ALA A 51 3.89 6.12 -11.30
C ALA A 51 3.79 4.70 -11.90
N ASN A 52 4.81 4.19 -12.61
CA ASN A 52 4.70 2.88 -13.29
C ASN A 52 6.05 2.17 -13.60
N PRO A 53 6.79 1.66 -12.59
CA PRO A 53 8.06 0.95 -12.81
C PRO A 53 7.93 -0.40 -13.54
N LYS A 54 8.96 -0.79 -14.30
CA LYS A 54 8.99 -2.09 -15.03
C LYS A 54 8.88 -3.26 -14.04
N GLY A 55 7.94 -4.17 -14.31
CA GLY A 55 7.51 -5.22 -13.38
C GLY A 55 6.14 -4.95 -12.74
N MET A 56 5.58 -3.74 -12.92
CA MET A 56 4.27 -3.34 -12.39
C MET A 56 3.12 -4.28 -12.76
N GLU A 57 3.07 -4.96 -13.91
CA GLU A 57 1.96 -5.90 -14.16
C GLU A 57 1.97 -7.11 -13.21
N ALA A 58 3.15 -7.65 -12.89
CA ALA A 58 3.29 -8.74 -11.92
C ALA A 58 3.08 -8.24 -10.48
N PHE A 59 3.64 -7.07 -10.15
CA PHE A 59 3.46 -6.47 -8.83
C PHE A 59 2.01 -6.02 -8.59
N ASN A 60 1.34 -5.43 -9.59
CA ASN A 60 -0.08 -5.08 -9.56
C ASN A 60 -0.96 -6.32 -9.49
N LYS A 61 -0.63 -7.42 -10.18
CA LYS A 61 -1.41 -8.66 -10.05
C LYS A 61 -1.32 -9.24 -8.63
N MET A 62 -0.12 -9.25 -8.04
CA MET A 62 0.08 -9.66 -6.65
C MET A 62 -0.56 -8.66 -5.67
N ALA A 63 -0.48 -7.35 -5.95
CA ALA A 63 -1.14 -6.30 -5.18
C ALA A 63 -2.66 -6.30 -5.35
N GLU A 64 -3.20 -6.85 -6.44
CA GLU A 64 -4.63 -7.04 -6.70
C GLU A 64 -5.16 -8.28 -5.95
N GLU A 65 -4.39 -9.37 -5.90
CA GLU A 65 -4.66 -10.51 -5.01
C GLU A 65 -4.59 -10.08 -3.52
N ILE A 66 -3.65 -9.19 -3.18
CA ILE A 66 -3.59 -8.51 -1.87
C ILE A 66 -4.73 -7.50 -1.70
N ARG A 67 -5.19 -6.78 -2.73
CA ARG A 67 -6.32 -5.83 -2.65
C ARG A 67 -7.61 -6.58 -2.41
N GLN A 68 -7.86 -7.68 -3.12
CA GLN A 68 -9.05 -8.51 -2.96
C GLN A 68 -9.11 -9.13 -1.55
N SER A 69 -7.97 -9.62 -1.02
CA SER A 69 -7.90 -10.10 0.37
C SER A 69 -7.95 -8.97 1.41
N SER A 70 -7.41 -7.78 1.11
CA SER A 70 -7.50 -6.60 1.99
C SER A 70 -8.90 -6.01 2.04
N THR A 71 -9.62 -5.93 0.91
CA THR A 71 -11.04 -5.55 0.85
C THR A 71 -11.87 -6.57 1.61
N ALA A 72 -11.59 -7.88 1.50
CA ALA A 72 -12.26 -8.88 2.34
C ALA A 72 -11.97 -8.70 3.84
N ILE A 73 -10.75 -8.31 4.24
CA ILE A 73 -10.40 -7.99 5.64
C ILE A 73 -11.07 -6.70 6.11
N VAL A 74 -11.12 -5.64 5.30
CA VAL A 74 -11.75 -4.35 5.64
C VAL A 74 -13.27 -4.50 5.71
N MET A 75 -13.90 -5.18 4.75
CA MET A 75 -15.32 -5.52 4.82
C MET A 75 -15.63 -6.37 6.05
N LYS A 76 -14.74 -7.31 6.42
CA LYS A 76 -14.88 -8.10 7.64
C LYS A 76 -14.73 -7.27 8.93
N ASP A 77 -13.77 -6.36 9.02
CA ASP A 77 -13.58 -5.45 10.17
C ASP A 77 -14.74 -4.44 10.28
N LEU A 78 -15.27 -3.95 9.16
CA LEU A 78 -16.52 -3.18 9.11
C LEU A 78 -17.73 -4.03 9.54
N GLN A 79 -17.78 -5.32 9.17
CA GLN A 79 -18.84 -6.24 9.55
C GLN A 79 -18.81 -6.58 11.05
N GLU A 80 -17.64 -6.92 11.59
CA GLU A 80 -17.42 -7.18 13.02
C GLU A 80 -17.75 -5.94 13.87
N ARG A 81 -17.39 -4.72 13.41
CA ARG A 81 -17.75 -3.46 14.06
C ARG A 81 -19.23 -3.11 13.93
N GLY A 82 -19.85 -3.37 12.78
CA GLY A 82 -21.29 -3.14 12.58
C GLY A 82 -22.14 -4.05 13.45
N ILE A 83 -21.76 -5.34 13.58
CA ILE A 83 -22.38 -6.28 14.54
C ILE A 83 -22.19 -5.78 15.98
N ALA A 84 -20.97 -5.37 16.36
CA ALA A 84 -20.68 -4.81 17.68
C ALA A 84 -21.39 -3.47 18.00
N LEU A 85 -21.94 -2.79 16.98
CA LEU A 85 -22.73 -1.56 17.12
C LEU A 85 -24.25 -1.79 16.94
N GLY A 86 -24.70 -3.01 16.61
CA GLY A 86 -26.10 -3.34 16.33
C GLY A 86 -26.62 -2.88 14.96
N ILE A 87 -25.73 -2.62 14.00
CA ILE A 87 -26.00 -2.02 12.67
C ILE A 87 -25.86 -3.06 11.54
N LEU A 88 -25.44 -4.31 11.84
CA LEU A 88 -25.37 -5.41 10.88
C LEU A 88 -25.81 -6.74 11.51
N PRO A 89 -26.42 -7.66 10.73
CA PRO A 89 -27.00 -8.90 11.25
C PRO A 89 -25.96 -9.98 11.58
N ASP A 90 -26.12 -10.62 12.74
CA ASP A 90 -25.18 -11.60 13.30
C ASP A 90 -25.43 -13.03 12.78
N GLY A 91 -25.23 -13.24 11.47
CA GLY A 91 -25.07 -14.56 10.82
C GLY A 91 -26.27 -15.52 10.79
N GLN A 92 -27.41 -15.17 11.40
CA GLN A 92 -28.65 -15.97 11.41
C GLN A 92 -29.40 -15.89 10.06
N THR A 93 -30.34 -16.81 9.81
CA THR A 93 -31.24 -16.66 8.66
C THR A 93 -32.18 -15.46 8.84
N PRO A 94 -32.71 -14.85 7.76
CA PRO A 94 -33.59 -13.68 7.86
C PRO A 94 -34.80 -13.86 8.79
N ALA A 95 -35.40 -15.06 8.76
CA ALA A 95 -36.56 -15.40 9.58
C ALA A 95 -36.21 -15.58 11.06
N GLU A 96 -35.06 -16.20 11.37
CA GLU A 96 -34.56 -16.34 12.74
C GLU A 96 -34.18 -14.99 13.33
N ALA A 97 -33.51 -14.13 12.55
CA ALA A 97 -33.16 -12.77 12.96
C ALA A 97 -34.41 -11.92 13.25
N LEU A 98 -35.46 -11.99 12.39
CA LEU A 98 -36.74 -11.32 12.64
C LEU A 98 -37.47 -11.90 13.86
N ALA A 99 -37.40 -13.21 14.10
CA ALA A 99 -37.99 -13.84 15.27
C ALA A 99 -37.29 -13.38 16.56
N ALA A 100 -35.96 -13.33 16.57
CA ALA A 100 -35.14 -12.92 17.71
C ALA A 100 -35.11 -11.41 17.99
N ALA A 101 -35.35 -10.57 16.98
CA ALA A 101 -35.34 -9.12 17.12
C ALA A 101 -36.38 -8.61 18.14
N ALA A 102 -36.00 -7.58 18.89
CA ALA A 102 -36.86 -6.87 19.82
C ALA A 102 -37.82 -5.92 19.07
N GLY A 103 -39.01 -5.72 19.64
CA GLY A 103 -40.05 -4.85 19.10
C GLY A 103 -41.29 -5.60 18.58
N GLU A 104 -42.26 -4.83 18.11
CA GLU A 104 -43.53 -5.31 17.58
C GLU A 104 -43.44 -5.61 16.08
N ALA A 105 -44.24 -6.55 15.60
CA ALA A 105 -44.50 -6.75 14.18
C ALA A 105 -46.00 -6.51 13.92
N ARG A 106 -46.33 -5.86 12.80
CA ARG A 106 -47.71 -5.64 12.33
C ARG A 106 -47.99 -6.34 11.00
N LEU A 107 -46.94 -6.55 10.20
CA LEU A 107 -46.96 -7.48 9.07
C LEU A 107 -47.14 -8.92 9.59
N PRO A 108 -47.78 -9.82 8.81
CA PRO A 108 -47.88 -11.23 9.18
C PRO A 108 -46.52 -11.93 9.26
N GLU A 109 -46.49 -13.05 9.98
CA GLU A 109 -45.27 -13.82 10.24
C GLU A 109 -44.56 -14.23 8.94
N GLY A 110 -43.23 -14.06 8.93
CA GLY A 110 -42.39 -14.33 7.76
C GLY A 110 -42.38 -13.23 6.69
N TYR A 111 -43.02 -12.07 6.90
CA TYR A 111 -42.85 -10.90 6.04
C TYR A 111 -42.00 -9.81 6.70
N ARG A 112 -41.20 -9.11 5.90
CA ARG A 112 -40.41 -7.93 6.29
C ARG A 112 -40.50 -6.87 5.19
N VAL A 113 -40.59 -5.59 5.57
CA VAL A 113 -40.43 -4.47 4.62
C VAL A 113 -39.08 -3.82 4.83
N THR A 114 -38.31 -3.70 3.75
CA THR A 114 -37.05 -2.96 3.72
C THR A 114 -37.28 -1.62 3.04
N ILE A 115 -36.95 -0.53 3.74
CA ILE A 115 -37.07 0.86 3.29
C ILE A 115 -35.67 1.39 3.00
N PHE A 116 -35.34 1.52 1.71
CA PHE A 116 -34.17 2.19 1.21
C PHE A 116 -34.29 3.70 1.41
N VAL A 117 -33.32 4.28 2.11
CA VAL A 117 -33.31 5.69 2.55
C VAL A 117 -32.02 6.40 2.14
N SER A 118 -32.09 7.74 2.07
CA SER A 118 -30.97 8.60 1.69
C SER A 118 -31.05 9.96 2.38
N ARG A 119 -29.91 10.55 2.73
CA ARG A 119 -29.76 11.93 3.20
C ARG A 119 -30.39 12.96 2.28
N ALA A 120 -30.44 12.69 0.98
CA ALA A 120 -31.12 13.50 -0.03
C ALA A 120 -32.60 13.81 0.31
N MET A 121 -33.24 12.97 1.11
CA MET A 121 -34.62 13.18 1.58
C MET A 121 -34.74 14.37 2.56
N GLY A 122 -33.64 14.81 3.15
CA GLY A 122 -33.58 15.83 4.19
C GLY A 122 -33.81 15.26 5.59
N GLU A 123 -33.13 15.87 6.58
CA GLU A 123 -33.11 15.41 7.98
C GLU A 123 -34.51 15.34 8.60
N GLY A 124 -35.39 16.32 8.33
CA GLY A 124 -36.77 16.29 8.81
C GLY A 124 -37.53 15.05 8.31
N ALA A 125 -37.48 14.77 7.01
CA ALA A 125 -38.18 13.63 6.41
C ALA A 125 -37.63 12.28 6.90
N LEU A 126 -36.31 12.17 7.12
CA LEU A 126 -35.71 10.97 7.69
C LEU A 126 -36.10 10.77 9.16
N ARG A 127 -36.07 11.83 9.98
CA ARG A 127 -36.51 11.78 11.38
C ARG A 127 -37.97 11.36 11.48
N ASP A 128 -38.86 11.98 10.69
CA ASP A 128 -40.28 11.69 10.71
C ASP A 128 -40.57 10.25 10.26
N LEU A 129 -39.91 9.81 9.18
CA LEU A 129 -39.99 8.44 8.64
C LEU A 129 -39.58 7.38 9.66
N MET A 130 -38.44 7.58 10.33
CA MET A 130 -37.90 6.61 11.28
C MET A 130 -38.70 6.63 12.59
N SER A 131 -39.11 7.81 13.06
CA SER A 131 -39.96 7.95 14.26
C SER A 131 -41.33 7.26 14.09
N LEU A 132 -41.89 7.28 12.87
CA LEU A 132 -43.17 6.61 12.53
C LEU A 132 -43.11 5.09 12.69
N HIS A 133 -41.95 4.48 12.43
CA HIS A 133 -41.73 3.02 12.48
C HIS A 133 -40.82 2.59 13.64
N ARG A 134 -40.68 3.42 14.67
CA ARG A 134 -39.97 3.07 15.91
C ARG A 134 -40.59 1.83 16.57
N ASN A 135 -39.73 0.96 17.11
CA ASN A 135 -40.10 -0.31 17.75
C ASN A 135 -40.81 -1.30 16.81
N ARG A 136 -40.71 -1.12 15.48
CA ARG A 136 -41.13 -2.13 14.49
C ARG A 136 -39.96 -3.00 14.08
N LYS A 137 -40.01 -4.29 14.39
CA LYS A 137 -38.97 -5.24 13.97
C LYS A 137 -39.14 -5.78 12.55
N ASP A 138 -40.37 -5.70 12.05
CA ASP A 138 -40.77 -6.08 10.69
C ASP A 138 -40.46 -5.01 9.62
N VAL A 139 -39.91 -3.85 10.04
CA VAL A 139 -39.44 -2.78 9.18
C VAL A 139 -37.92 -2.65 9.34
N ARG A 140 -37.19 -2.66 8.23
CA ARG A 140 -35.73 -2.47 8.17
C ARG A 140 -35.42 -1.23 7.34
N PHE A 141 -34.62 -0.31 7.86
CA PHE A 141 -34.07 0.81 7.10
C PHE A 141 -32.71 0.43 6.52
N VAL A 142 -32.45 0.77 5.27
CA VAL A 142 -31.17 0.46 4.61
C VAL A 142 -30.63 1.69 3.91
N PHE A 143 -29.39 2.06 4.23
CA PHE A 143 -28.62 3.09 3.54
C PHE A 143 -27.57 2.44 2.62
N ARG A 144 -27.35 3.05 1.44
CA ARG A 144 -26.39 2.52 0.44
C ARG A 144 -24.95 2.65 0.93
N GLY A 145 -24.70 3.69 1.71
CA GLY A 145 -23.44 3.93 2.36
C GLY A 145 -23.53 5.05 3.36
N VAL A 146 -22.42 5.74 3.55
CA VAL A 146 -22.36 6.94 4.38
C VAL A 146 -22.22 8.17 3.49
N PRO A 147 -22.84 9.31 3.84
CA PRO A 147 -22.75 10.53 3.06
C PRO A 147 -21.31 11.02 2.83
N ASP A 148 -21.12 11.79 1.76
CA ASP A 148 -19.82 12.36 1.41
C ASP A 148 -19.23 13.20 2.56
N GLY A 149 -17.93 13.01 2.80
CA GLY A 149 -17.19 13.65 3.88
C GLY A 149 -17.36 13.02 5.27
N MET A 150 -18.20 11.99 5.44
CA MET A 150 -18.50 11.34 6.73
C MET A 150 -17.90 9.92 6.79
N SER A 151 -17.49 9.44 7.97
CA SER A 151 -17.10 8.04 8.21
C SER A 151 -18.22 7.22 8.87
N VAL A 152 -18.10 5.88 8.91
CA VAL A 152 -19.12 5.00 9.53
C VAL A 152 -19.40 5.34 11.01
N PRO A 153 -18.40 5.62 11.88
CA PRO A 153 -18.67 6.09 13.23
C PRO A 153 -19.38 7.46 13.27
N GLU A 154 -18.97 8.41 12.42
CA GLU A 154 -19.59 9.75 12.35
C GLU A 154 -21.03 9.69 11.82
N PHE A 155 -21.32 8.76 10.91
CA PHE A 155 -22.67 8.47 10.44
C PHE A 155 -23.54 7.87 11.54
N GLY A 156 -22.99 6.95 12.35
CA GLY A 156 -23.64 6.47 13.56
C GLY A 156 -23.93 7.60 14.57
N TRP A 157 -23.03 8.58 14.71
CA TRP A 157 -23.25 9.76 15.55
C TRP A 157 -24.27 10.74 14.96
N TRP A 158 -24.24 10.99 13.65
CA TRP A 158 -25.24 11.82 12.96
C TRP A 158 -26.64 11.19 13.04
N LEU A 159 -26.78 9.87 12.89
CA LEU A 159 -28.04 9.17 13.15
C LEU A 159 -28.48 9.34 14.62
N LYS A 160 -27.56 9.34 15.59
CA LYS A 160 -27.90 9.60 17.00
C LYS A 160 -28.37 11.04 17.21
N GLU A 161 -27.71 12.04 16.64
CA GLU A 161 -28.13 13.45 16.75
C GLU A 161 -29.46 13.70 16.01
N LEU A 162 -29.62 13.11 14.83
CA LEU A 162 -30.82 13.19 14.01
C LEU A 162 -32.05 12.63 14.73
N LEU A 163 -31.92 11.44 15.31
CA LEU A 163 -33.04 10.69 15.90
C LEU A 163 -33.18 10.92 17.42
N SER A 164 -32.09 11.27 18.10
CA SER A 164 -31.92 11.17 19.56
C SER A 164 -31.19 12.37 20.19
N PRO A 165 -31.61 13.64 19.98
CA PRO A 165 -30.96 14.79 20.61
C PRO A 165 -30.91 14.69 22.16
N ASP A 166 -31.86 13.97 22.77
CA ASP A 166 -31.95 13.72 24.21
C ASP A 166 -31.71 12.24 24.62
N GLY A 167 -31.38 11.34 23.68
CA GLY A 167 -30.86 9.98 23.98
C GLY A 167 -31.62 8.75 23.44
N ASP A 168 -30.85 7.70 23.10
CA ASP A 168 -31.21 6.29 22.85
C ASP A 168 -32.21 5.86 21.75
N LEU A 169 -32.81 6.73 20.94
CA LEU A 169 -33.80 6.32 19.92
C LEU A 169 -33.28 5.39 18.80
N ILE A 170 -31.98 5.14 18.65
CA ILE A 170 -31.46 4.15 17.66
C ILE A 170 -31.81 2.70 18.04
N GLN A 171 -31.83 2.33 19.32
CA GLN A 171 -31.93 0.91 19.72
C GLN A 171 -33.29 0.28 19.36
N ASP A 172 -34.31 1.09 19.09
CA ASP A 172 -35.65 0.67 18.69
C ASP A 172 -35.84 0.61 17.15
N LEU A 173 -34.75 0.70 16.37
CA LEU A 173 -34.79 0.78 14.90
C LEU A 173 -33.80 -0.19 14.27
N ASN A 174 -34.28 -1.02 13.35
CA ASN A 174 -33.47 -1.93 12.54
C ASN A 174 -32.87 -1.12 11.36
N ILE A 175 -31.64 -0.62 11.51
CA ILE A 175 -30.95 0.21 10.50
C ILE A 175 -29.67 -0.51 10.04
N ASN A 176 -29.60 -0.83 8.74
CA ASN A 176 -28.45 -1.49 8.12
C ASN A 176 -27.73 -0.57 7.12
N LEU A 177 -26.44 -0.83 6.92
CA LEU A 177 -25.63 -0.33 5.81
C LEU A 177 -25.34 -1.47 4.84
N ASP A 178 -26.04 -1.51 3.72
CA ASP A 178 -25.91 -2.59 2.73
C ASP A 178 -26.12 -2.04 1.30
N PRO A 179 -25.04 -1.75 0.54
CA PRO A 179 -25.15 -1.34 -0.85
C PRO A 179 -25.70 -2.43 -1.77
N GLU A 180 -25.46 -3.71 -1.47
CA GLU A 180 -25.80 -4.81 -2.39
C GLU A 180 -27.31 -5.09 -2.41
N LEU A 181 -28.05 -4.69 -1.36
CA LEU A 181 -29.51 -4.67 -1.38
C LEU A 181 -30.09 -3.62 -2.34
N PHE A 182 -29.40 -2.49 -2.60
CA PHE A 182 -29.87 -1.50 -3.58
C PHE A 182 -29.77 -2.05 -5.00
N ASP A 183 -28.65 -2.70 -5.34
CA ASP A 183 -28.47 -3.39 -6.62
C ASP A 183 -29.51 -4.52 -6.81
N LEU A 184 -29.76 -5.32 -5.77
CA LEU A 184 -30.77 -6.40 -5.80
C LEU A 184 -32.21 -5.89 -5.93
N ALA A 185 -32.54 -4.72 -5.39
CA ALA A 185 -33.87 -4.11 -5.49
C ALA A 185 -34.06 -3.23 -6.75
N GLY A 186 -32.97 -2.85 -7.43
CA GLY A 186 -32.96 -1.80 -8.44
C GLY A 186 -33.35 -0.43 -7.85
N ALA A 187 -32.85 -0.11 -6.66
CA ALA A 187 -33.19 1.11 -5.92
C ALA A 187 -32.22 2.25 -6.26
N GLU A 188 -32.62 3.13 -7.18
CA GLU A 188 -31.88 4.35 -7.55
C GLU A 188 -32.40 5.61 -6.84
N MET A 189 -33.55 5.50 -6.17
CA MET A 189 -34.32 6.61 -5.58
C MET A 189 -34.75 6.29 -4.15
N ALA A 190 -34.84 7.31 -3.28
CA ALA A 190 -35.28 7.22 -1.90
C ALA A 190 -36.51 8.13 -1.63
N PRO A 191 -37.48 7.72 -0.79
CA PRO A 191 -37.60 6.39 -0.20
C PRO A 191 -38.06 5.36 -1.26
N THR A 192 -37.48 4.16 -1.22
CA THR A 192 -38.02 2.99 -1.94
C THR A 192 -38.25 1.87 -0.93
N MET A 193 -39.45 1.29 -0.93
CA MET A 193 -39.79 0.13 -0.11
C MET A 193 -39.80 -1.13 -0.95
N ILE A 194 -39.30 -2.23 -0.40
CA ILE A 194 -39.54 -3.59 -0.89
C ILE A 194 -40.22 -4.43 0.19
N LEU A 195 -41.08 -5.35 -0.24
CA LEU A 195 -41.67 -6.39 0.61
C LEU A 195 -40.96 -7.71 0.34
N GLU A 196 -40.39 -8.27 1.40
CA GLU A 196 -39.68 -9.55 1.41
C GLU A 196 -40.59 -10.65 2.01
N ASP A 197 -40.71 -11.79 1.32
CA ASP A 197 -41.14 -13.05 1.93
C ASP A 197 -39.91 -13.82 2.43
N LEU A 198 -39.77 -13.95 3.74
CA LEU A 198 -38.65 -14.62 4.39
C LEU A 198 -38.80 -16.15 4.41
N ASN A 199 -40.00 -16.68 4.09
CA ASN A 199 -40.22 -18.12 3.92
C ASN A 199 -39.75 -18.62 2.54
N GLN A 200 -39.54 -17.70 1.59
CA GLN A 200 -39.03 -17.98 0.26
C GLN A 200 -37.66 -17.30 0.07
N THR A 201 -36.56 -18.04 0.19
CA THR A 201 -35.24 -17.53 -0.21
C THR A 201 -34.98 -17.89 -1.68
N ASP A 202 -34.71 -16.91 -2.54
CA ASP A 202 -34.17 -17.19 -3.88
C ASP A 202 -32.67 -17.49 -3.77
N THR A 203 -32.35 -18.75 -3.49
CA THR A 203 -30.98 -19.21 -3.21
C THR A 203 -30.00 -19.05 -4.39
N ALA A 204 -30.49 -18.76 -5.60
CA ALA A 204 -29.64 -18.43 -6.75
C ALA A 204 -29.33 -16.93 -6.84
N ALA A 205 -30.24 -16.05 -6.39
CA ALA A 205 -30.06 -14.61 -6.40
C ALA A 205 -29.40 -14.07 -5.11
N THR A 206 -29.70 -14.64 -3.94
CA THR A 206 -29.29 -14.05 -2.65
C THR A 206 -27.88 -14.41 -2.20
N ASN A 207 -27.28 -15.50 -2.68
CA ASN A 207 -25.92 -15.96 -2.34
C ASN A 207 -25.61 -15.97 -0.81
N GLY A 208 -26.61 -16.20 0.05
CA GLY A 208 -26.46 -16.26 1.50
C GLY A 208 -26.59 -14.93 2.26
N LYS A 209 -27.05 -13.85 1.60
CA LYS A 209 -27.32 -12.55 2.23
C LYS A 209 -28.62 -12.53 3.06
N ASP A 210 -28.74 -11.57 3.99
CA ASP A 210 -29.96 -11.33 4.76
C ASP A 210 -31.06 -10.64 3.93
N VAL A 211 -31.71 -11.39 3.03
CA VAL A 211 -32.87 -10.93 2.28
C VAL A 211 -33.82 -12.08 1.93
N GLY A 212 -35.11 -11.86 2.12
CA GLY A 212 -36.14 -12.76 1.57
C GLY A 212 -36.36 -12.52 0.08
N LYS A 213 -37.25 -13.30 -0.54
CA LYS A 213 -37.67 -13.07 -1.92
C LYS A 213 -38.47 -11.77 -2.00
N ILE A 214 -38.02 -10.85 -2.85
CA ILE A 214 -38.74 -9.60 -3.14
C ILE A 214 -40.01 -9.94 -3.92
N ILE A 215 -41.17 -9.56 -3.37
CA ILE A 215 -42.49 -9.84 -3.95
C ILE A 215 -43.31 -8.59 -4.31
N ALA A 216 -42.95 -7.43 -3.75
CA ALA A 216 -43.50 -6.13 -4.15
C ALA A 216 -42.50 -5.00 -3.90
N ARG A 217 -42.65 -3.88 -4.63
CA ARG A 217 -41.86 -2.66 -4.51
C ARG A 217 -42.76 -1.42 -4.57
N ALA A 218 -42.38 -0.37 -3.85
CA ALA A 218 -43.01 0.96 -3.94
C ALA A 218 -41.97 2.09 -3.87
N VAL A 219 -41.92 2.96 -4.88
CA VAL A 219 -40.99 4.11 -4.95
C VAL A 219 -41.74 5.40 -4.58
N GLY A 220 -41.19 6.20 -3.66
CA GLY A 220 -41.81 7.45 -3.19
C GLY A 220 -42.97 7.26 -2.20
N PHE A 221 -42.93 6.18 -1.43
CA PHE A 221 -43.89 5.81 -0.38
C PHE A 221 -43.17 5.39 0.90
N ASN A 222 -43.86 5.47 2.04
CA ASN A 222 -43.31 5.27 3.39
C ASN A 222 -44.20 4.43 4.33
N ASP A 223 -45.18 3.70 3.79
CA ASP A 223 -46.15 2.89 4.53
C ASP A 223 -46.00 1.38 4.21
N PRO A 224 -45.36 0.59 5.10
CA PRO A 224 -45.21 -0.86 4.98
C PRO A 224 -46.53 -1.62 4.95
N ASP A 225 -47.53 -1.18 5.72
CA ASP A 225 -48.78 -1.90 5.91
C ASP A 225 -49.67 -1.71 4.67
N TRP A 226 -49.66 -0.50 4.10
CA TRP A 226 -50.19 -0.21 2.78
C TRP A 226 -49.52 -1.04 1.67
N LEU A 227 -48.19 -1.20 1.68
CA LEU A 227 -47.49 -2.02 0.68
C LEU A 227 -47.92 -3.49 0.76
N TYR A 228 -48.11 -4.02 1.96
CA TYR A 228 -48.64 -5.37 2.17
C TYR A 228 -50.11 -5.49 1.69
N GLU A 229 -50.95 -4.50 1.95
CA GLU A 229 -52.30 -4.40 1.38
C GLU A 229 -52.31 -4.33 -0.16
N ARG A 230 -51.35 -3.64 -0.78
CA ARG A 230 -51.20 -3.54 -2.24
C ARG A 230 -50.80 -4.88 -2.86
N MET A 231 -49.83 -5.56 -2.26
CA MET A 231 -49.41 -6.90 -2.68
C MET A 231 -50.59 -7.89 -2.67
N GLN A 232 -51.40 -7.92 -1.60
CA GLN A 232 -52.62 -8.74 -1.53
C GLN A 232 -53.64 -8.47 -2.65
N LYS A 233 -53.66 -7.23 -3.17
CA LYS A 233 -54.52 -6.81 -4.29
C LYS A 233 -53.89 -7.06 -5.66
N GLY A 234 -52.74 -7.75 -5.70
CA GLY A 234 -51.98 -8.06 -6.92
C GLY A 234 -51.14 -6.89 -7.46
N GLN A 235 -50.90 -5.85 -6.66
CA GLN A 235 -50.18 -4.63 -7.06
C GLN A 235 -48.76 -4.67 -6.47
N THR A 236 -47.75 -4.82 -7.34
CA THR A 236 -46.38 -5.21 -6.93
C THR A 236 -45.25 -4.29 -7.40
N ASP A 237 -45.50 -3.27 -8.22
CA ASP A 237 -44.55 -2.16 -8.49
C ASP A 237 -45.33 -0.84 -8.55
N GLU A 238 -45.37 -0.12 -7.42
CA GLU A 238 -46.05 1.17 -7.28
C GLU A 238 -45.05 2.32 -7.33
N ARG A 239 -45.40 3.48 -7.91
CA ARG A 239 -44.48 4.62 -8.05
C ARG A 239 -45.16 5.97 -7.83
N SER A 240 -44.45 6.84 -7.11
CA SER A 240 -44.83 8.19 -6.75
C SER A 240 -43.70 9.15 -7.11
N ASN A 241 -44.04 10.42 -7.38
CA ASN A 241 -43.06 11.48 -7.64
C ASN A 241 -42.38 12.00 -6.36
N ASN A 242 -42.77 11.50 -5.18
CA ASN A 242 -42.23 11.88 -3.88
C ASN A 242 -40.92 11.14 -3.54
N ALA A 243 -40.04 10.96 -4.54
CA ALA A 243 -38.76 10.29 -4.38
C ALA A 243 -37.63 11.15 -4.95
N VAL A 244 -36.47 11.12 -4.30
CA VAL A 244 -35.24 11.83 -4.67
C VAL A 244 -34.16 10.84 -5.07
N PRO A 245 -33.18 11.21 -5.93
CA PRO A 245 -32.00 10.39 -6.18
C PRO A 245 -31.22 10.14 -4.89
N ILE A 246 -30.59 8.97 -4.78
CA ILE A 246 -29.73 8.63 -3.64
C ILE A 246 -28.42 9.43 -3.72
N GLU A 247 -28.01 10.04 -2.60
CA GLU A 247 -26.79 10.86 -2.47
C GLU A 247 -25.58 10.06 -1.95
N GLU A 248 -25.80 8.99 -1.18
CA GLU A 248 -24.72 8.20 -0.58
C GLU A 248 -23.84 7.49 -1.63
N GLU A 249 -22.53 7.66 -1.50
CA GLU A 249 -21.57 6.83 -2.22
C GLU A 249 -21.67 5.37 -1.78
N ASP A 250 -21.57 4.47 -2.76
CA ASP A 250 -21.61 3.04 -2.55
C ASP A 250 -20.46 2.56 -1.65
N LEU A 251 -20.78 1.91 -0.53
CA LEU A 251 -19.75 1.46 0.43
C LEU A 251 -18.76 0.46 -0.17
N ARG A 252 -19.09 -0.29 -1.23
CA ARG A 252 -18.11 -1.14 -1.92
C ARG A 252 -17.11 -0.31 -2.69
N VAL A 253 -17.59 0.65 -3.50
CA VAL A 253 -16.73 1.56 -4.28
C VAL A 253 -15.85 2.38 -3.35
N ARG A 254 -16.40 2.83 -2.22
CA ARG A 254 -15.66 3.53 -1.19
C ARG A 254 -14.67 2.62 -0.45
N ALA A 255 -15.04 1.39 -0.07
CA ALA A 255 -14.12 0.45 0.56
C ALA A 255 -12.99 0.02 -0.39
N GLU A 256 -13.24 -0.12 -1.69
CA GLU A 256 -12.19 -0.37 -2.68
C GLU A 256 -11.23 0.82 -2.83
N ARG A 257 -11.74 2.06 -2.74
CA ARG A 257 -10.94 3.30 -2.73
C ARG A 257 -10.15 3.46 -1.43
N GLU A 258 -10.77 3.20 -0.28
CA GLU A 258 -10.12 3.28 1.03
C GLU A 258 -9.11 2.14 1.23
N ALA A 259 -9.36 0.92 0.74
CA ALA A 259 -8.38 -0.16 0.71
C ALA A 259 -7.18 0.19 -0.18
N ALA A 260 -7.39 0.82 -1.35
CA ALA A 260 -6.29 1.35 -2.16
C ALA A 260 -5.53 2.48 -1.43
N ALA A 261 -6.22 3.34 -0.67
CA ALA A 261 -5.59 4.40 0.12
C ALA A 261 -4.80 3.85 1.34
N VAL A 262 -5.29 2.81 2.01
CA VAL A 262 -4.59 2.11 3.12
C VAL A 262 -3.40 1.32 2.59
N ALA A 263 -3.53 0.63 1.45
CA ALA A 263 -2.39 0.02 0.76
C ALA A 263 -1.31 1.05 0.39
N SER A 264 -1.68 2.32 0.17
CA SER A 264 -0.72 3.41 -0.08
C SER A 264 -0.05 4.00 1.17
N ARG A 265 -0.52 3.71 2.41
CA ARG A 265 -0.04 4.35 3.65
C ARG A 265 0.01 3.37 4.83
N PHE A 266 1.18 2.90 5.28
CA PHE A 266 2.19 3.67 6.03
C PHE A 266 1.60 4.45 7.22
N THR A 267 2.14 4.22 8.42
CA THR A 267 1.86 5.07 9.60
C THR A 267 2.35 6.50 9.36
N ARG A 268 1.70 7.48 10.01
CA ARG A 268 2.09 8.90 10.01
C ARG A 268 2.79 9.35 11.30
N ASP A 269 2.81 8.51 12.33
CA ASP A 269 3.49 8.78 13.59
C ASP A 269 4.99 9.01 13.33
N PRO A 270 5.54 10.22 13.58
CA PRO A 270 6.94 10.53 13.27
C PRO A 270 7.93 9.67 14.05
N GLU A 271 7.62 9.32 15.30
CA GLU A 271 8.54 8.59 16.18
C GLU A 271 8.55 7.09 15.83
N VAL A 272 7.39 6.53 15.48
CA VAL A 272 7.32 5.17 14.92
C VAL A 272 7.93 5.12 13.51
N LEU A 273 7.84 6.19 12.70
CA LEU A 273 8.52 6.28 11.41
C LEU A 273 10.04 6.37 11.55
N LYS A 274 10.55 7.25 12.42
CA LYS A 274 11.98 7.35 12.78
C LYS A 274 12.50 6.00 13.28
N SER A 275 11.84 5.41 14.27
CA SER A 275 12.23 4.14 14.86
C SER A 275 12.31 3.04 13.80
N ARG A 276 11.25 2.83 13.02
CA ARG A 276 11.24 1.85 11.91
C ARG A 276 12.23 2.19 10.80
N TYR A 277 12.60 3.44 10.60
CA TYR A 277 13.68 3.83 9.69
C TYR A 277 15.02 3.36 10.25
N TRP A 278 15.36 3.74 11.48
CA TRP A 278 16.63 3.38 12.13
C TRP A 278 16.78 1.87 12.36
N GLU A 279 15.73 1.15 12.72
CA GLU A 279 15.70 -0.32 12.78
C GLU A 279 16.08 -0.94 11.42
N ARG A 280 15.48 -0.46 10.32
CA ARG A 280 15.75 -0.95 8.96
C ARG A 280 17.16 -0.57 8.49
N GLN A 281 17.64 0.65 8.80
CA GLN A 281 19.01 1.05 8.48
C GLN A 281 20.02 0.19 9.27
N ALA A 282 19.83 0.02 10.57
CA ALA A 282 20.70 -0.82 11.40
C ALA A 282 20.68 -2.29 10.97
N ALA A 283 19.53 -2.83 10.56
CA ALA A 283 19.42 -4.18 10.01
C ALA A 283 20.16 -4.30 8.65
N SER A 284 19.99 -3.32 7.77
CA SER A 284 20.67 -3.28 6.46
C SER A 284 22.19 -3.14 6.61
N LEU A 285 22.68 -2.24 7.47
CA LEU A 285 24.11 -2.08 7.73
C LEU A 285 24.72 -3.36 8.34
N LYS A 286 23.98 -4.08 9.19
CA LYS A 286 24.39 -5.39 9.74
C LYS A 286 24.50 -6.49 8.68
N THR A 287 23.63 -6.53 7.66
CA THR A 287 23.78 -7.48 6.54
C THR A 287 24.87 -7.05 5.56
N MET A 288 25.07 -5.73 5.41
CA MET A 288 26.15 -5.12 4.61
C MET A 288 27.48 -4.96 5.36
N ARG A 289 27.73 -5.76 6.42
CA ARG A 289 28.91 -5.61 7.28
C ARG A 289 30.21 -5.53 6.48
N VAL A 290 30.97 -4.46 6.76
CA VAL A 290 32.36 -4.24 6.31
C VAL A 290 33.26 -4.50 7.53
N MET A 291 34.46 -5.02 7.31
CA MET A 291 35.41 -5.35 8.39
C MET A 291 36.61 -4.37 8.35
N PRO A 292 37.24 -4.06 9.50
CA PRO A 292 38.47 -3.27 9.50
C PRO A 292 39.58 -3.95 8.68
N ALA A 293 40.37 -3.15 7.96
CA ALA A 293 41.48 -3.64 7.15
C ALA A 293 42.62 -4.14 8.04
N GLY A 294 43.20 -5.30 7.68
CA GLY A 294 44.37 -5.85 8.39
C GLY A 294 45.71 -5.33 7.87
N THR A 295 45.74 -4.70 6.69
CA THR A 295 46.92 -4.18 6.00
C THR A 295 46.49 -3.08 5.02
N ASP A 296 47.38 -2.14 4.73
CA ASP A 296 47.15 -1.14 3.68
C ASP A 296 46.96 -1.81 2.31
N ARG A 297 45.99 -1.32 1.52
CA ARG A 297 45.69 -1.83 0.18
C ARG A 297 45.20 -0.72 -0.74
N ARG A 298 45.99 -0.41 -1.77
CA ARG A 298 45.65 0.55 -2.81
C ARG A 298 45.27 -0.15 -4.12
N ARG A 299 44.23 0.33 -4.79
CA ARG A 299 43.72 -0.18 -6.08
C ARG A 299 43.17 0.97 -6.94
N VAL A 300 43.25 0.83 -8.26
CA VAL A 300 42.53 1.71 -9.20
C VAL A 300 41.12 1.17 -9.38
N LEU A 301 40.11 2.02 -9.25
CA LEU A 301 38.73 1.68 -9.55
C LEU A 301 38.44 2.00 -11.02
N HIS A 302 38.25 0.95 -11.80
CA HIS A 302 37.79 1.04 -13.19
C HIS A 302 36.29 0.75 -13.25
N PHE A 303 35.56 1.57 -13.99
CA PHE A 303 34.13 1.44 -14.20
C PHE A 303 33.84 1.65 -15.72
N MET A 304 32.81 1.01 -16.28
CA MET A 304 32.42 0.97 -17.71
C MET A 304 30.91 0.61 -17.76
N TYR A 305 30.04 1.21 -18.61
CA TYR A 305 28.62 1.50 -18.18
C TYR A 305 27.50 0.27 -18.36
N ARG A 306 26.21 -0.04 -18.90
CA ARG A 306 25.03 0.27 -19.89
C ARG A 306 23.73 1.06 -19.53
N ALA A 307 23.47 2.11 -20.32
CA ALA A 307 22.29 2.99 -20.38
C ALA A 307 21.49 2.71 -21.66
N GLY A 308 20.23 3.15 -21.65
CA GLY A 308 19.33 2.99 -22.79
C GLY A 308 19.40 4.10 -23.84
N GLU A 309 19.98 5.26 -23.53
CA GLU A 309 19.68 6.51 -24.24
C GLU A 309 20.81 7.54 -24.24
N GLU A 310 20.61 8.62 -25.00
CA GLU A 310 21.56 9.71 -25.21
C GLU A 310 21.55 10.69 -24.02
N ILE A 311 22.68 10.76 -23.31
CA ILE A 311 22.87 11.57 -22.11
C ILE A 311 23.34 12.97 -22.52
N LYS A 312 22.81 14.01 -21.88
CA LYS A 312 23.14 15.42 -22.14
C LYS A 312 23.48 16.15 -20.84
N ASP A 313 24.26 17.23 -20.98
CA ASP A 313 24.44 18.22 -19.92
C ASP A 313 23.29 19.25 -19.91
N ASN A 314 23.28 20.13 -18.91
CA ASN A 314 22.25 21.15 -18.72
C ASN A 314 22.21 22.20 -19.85
N ASP A 315 23.25 22.28 -20.68
CA ASP A 315 23.32 23.11 -21.89
C ASP A 315 22.79 22.35 -23.14
N GLY A 316 22.36 21.10 -22.98
CA GLY A 316 21.80 20.24 -24.02
C GLY A 316 22.84 19.57 -24.93
N LYS A 317 24.14 19.72 -24.63
CA LYS A 317 25.22 19.07 -25.37
C LYS A 317 25.27 17.58 -24.98
N VAL A 318 25.43 16.72 -25.99
CA VAL A 318 25.57 15.28 -25.78
C VAL A 318 26.86 14.99 -25.01
N LEU A 319 26.69 14.29 -23.89
CA LEU A 319 27.74 13.74 -23.05
C LEU A 319 28.09 12.31 -23.44
N ALA A 320 27.09 11.53 -23.88
CA ALA A 320 27.27 10.25 -24.58
C ALA A 320 26.01 9.88 -25.38
N PHE A 321 26.18 9.13 -26.46
CA PHE A 321 25.10 8.64 -27.29
C PHE A 321 24.38 7.44 -26.67
N ALA A 322 23.28 6.98 -27.26
CA ALA A 322 22.68 5.70 -26.88
C ALA A 322 23.57 4.52 -27.33
N GLY A 323 23.92 3.64 -26.40
CA GLY A 323 24.69 2.42 -26.66
C GLY A 323 26.23 2.54 -26.63
N GLU A 324 26.78 3.71 -26.31
CA GLU A 324 28.22 4.03 -26.30
C GLU A 324 28.98 3.51 -25.05
N VAL A 325 30.20 3.01 -25.24
CA VAL A 325 31.11 2.60 -24.16
C VAL A 325 32.03 3.77 -23.77
N PHE A 326 32.11 4.13 -22.50
CA PHE A 326 33.02 5.17 -22.01
C PHE A 326 33.49 4.90 -20.55
N GLN A 327 34.52 5.61 -20.05
CA GLN A 327 34.99 5.54 -18.65
C GLN A 327 34.61 6.79 -17.82
N PRO A 328 34.51 6.67 -16.48
CA PRO A 328 33.74 7.59 -15.66
C PRO A 328 34.10 9.07 -15.78
N HIS A 329 35.37 9.32 -15.54
CA HIS A 329 36.00 10.62 -15.47
C HIS A 329 36.19 11.28 -16.84
N ASP A 330 36.00 10.53 -17.94
CA ASP A 330 36.19 11.04 -19.31
C ASP A 330 35.14 12.12 -19.67
N VAL A 331 33.91 11.96 -19.16
CA VAL A 331 32.76 12.80 -19.52
C VAL A 331 32.33 13.72 -18.37
N LEU A 332 32.51 13.29 -17.13
CA LEU A 332 32.02 14.01 -15.96
C LEU A 332 33.03 13.82 -14.81
N PRO A 333 33.81 14.86 -14.44
CA PRO A 333 35.01 14.66 -13.64
C PRO A 333 34.68 14.17 -12.22
N PHE A 334 35.41 13.15 -11.78
CA PHE A 334 35.33 12.65 -10.40
C PHE A 334 36.08 13.62 -9.47
N ASP A 335 35.37 14.60 -8.92
CA ASP A 335 35.90 15.71 -8.13
C ASP A 335 35.85 15.48 -6.61
N ARG A 336 35.72 14.22 -6.17
CA ARG A 336 35.27 13.87 -4.82
C ARG A 336 36.29 13.08 -4.02
N ARG A 337 36.50 13.48 -2.76
CA ARG A 337 37.19 12.68 -1.74
C ARG A 337 36.15 12.03 -0.84
N ILE A 338 36.07 10.71 -0.84
CA ILE A 338 35.08 9.95 -0.08
C ILE A 338 35.81 9.11 0.96
N PHE A 339 35.33 9.12 2.19
CA PHE A 339 35.81 8.22 3.22
C PHE A 339 34.68 7.27 3.66
N VAL A 340 34.99 5.98 3.76
CA VAL A 340 34.07 4.94 4.24
C VAL A 340 34.67 4.30 5.49
N PHE A 341 34.08 4.50 6.66
CA PHE A 341 34.64 4.11 7.95
C PHE A 341 33.58 3.63 8.94
N ASN A 342 33.99 2.93 9.99
CA ASN A 342 33.12 2.53 11.09
C ASN A 342 33.14 3.61 12.19
N PRO A 343 32.02 4.32 12.45
CA PRO A 343 31.96 5.39 13.44
C PRO A 343 32.13 4.89 14.88
N ASN A 344 31.93 3.58 15.10
CA ASN A 344 32.07 2.93 16.40
C ASN A 344 33.51 2.48 16.68
N ILE A 345 34.46 2.74 15.76
CA ILE A 345 35.88 2.46 15.91
C ILE A 345 36.65 3.78 15.97
N GLU A 346 36.86 4.29 17.18
CA GLU A 346 37.50 5.59 17.46
C GLU A 346 38.91 5.76 16.84
N ARG A 347 39.61 4.68 16.47
CA ARG A 347 40.85 4.77 15.67
C ARG A 347 40.61 5.20 14.22
N GLU A 348 39.54 4.69 13.60
CA GLU A 348 39.12 5.14 12.27
C GLU A 348 38.60 6.58 12.32
N VAL A 349 37.81 6.92 13.34
CA VAL A 349 37.28 8.29 13.55
C VAL A 349 38.40 9.33 13.62
N ARG A 350 39.47 9.08 14.38
CA ARG A 350 40.65 9.96 14.40
C ARG A 350 41.44 9.96 13.09
N PHE A 351 41.57 8.82 12.42
CA PHE A 351 42.20 8.78 11.09
C PHE A 351 41.44 9.68 10.09
N ILE A 352 40.11 9.71 10.11
CA ILE A 352 39.32 10.66 9.32
C ILE A 352 39.62 12.11 9.74
N GLU A 353 39.63 12.40 11.04
CA GLU A 353 39.91 13.74 11.59
C GLU A 353 41.28 14.30 11.15
N GLU A 354 42.32 13.44 11.16
CA GLU A 354 43.67 13.73 10.66
C GLU A 354 43.69 13.89 9.13
N GLN A 355 43.04 12.98 8.39
CA GLN A 355 43.01 13.03 6.93
C GLN A 355 42.27 14.26 6.39
N LEU A 356 41.23 14.75 7.09
CA LEU A 356 40.52 15.98 6.71
C LEU A 356 41.39 17.25 6.77
N GLN A 357 42.52 17.23 7.50
CA GLN A 357 43.49 18.34 7.48
C GLN A 357 44.38 18.34 6.22
N THR A 358 44.30 17.29 5.39
CA THR A 358 45.09 17.16 4.15
C THR A 358 44.26 17.51 2.91
N ASN A 359 44.86 18.21 1.96
CA ASN A 359 44.25 18.51 0.66
C ASN A 359 44.84 17.63 -0.43
N ARG A 360 44.01 16.93 -1.21
CA ARG A 360 44.41 16.25 -2.46
C ARG A 360 44.04 17.12 -3.66
N MET A 361 44.91 17.17 -4.68
CA MET A 361 44.63 17.92 -5.91
C MET A 361 43.47 17.30 -6.70
N GLY A 362 42.66 18.13 -7.36
CA GLY A 362 41.49 17.67 -8.13
C GLY A 362 40.23 17.39 -7.30
N VAL A 363 40.30 17.54 -5.97
CA VAL A 363 39.13 17.43 -5.08
C VAL A 363 38.45 18.80 -4.94
N SER A 364 37.14 18.85 -5.19
CA SER A 364 36.27 20.00 -4.88
C SER A 364 35.36 19.74 -3.67
N ARG A 365 35.04 18.47 -3.40
CA ARG A 365 33.99 18.01 -2.48
C ARG A 365 34.48 16.85 -1.62
N ILE A 366 34.17 16.89 -0.33
CA ILE A 366 34.43 15.80 0.62
C ILE A 366 33.10 15.17 1.03
N MET A 367 33.06 13.84 1.15
CA MET A 367 31.89 13.08 1.62
C MET A 367 32.32 12.02 2.64
N LEU A 368 31.60 11.92 3.77
CA LEU A 368 31.84 10.90 4.79
C LEU A 368 30.71 9.86 4.75
N ILE A 369 31.07 8.57 4.83
CA ILE A 369 30.13 7.45 4.79
C ILE A 369 30.42 6.51 5.96
N VAL A 370 29.41 6.26 6.80
CA VAL A 370 29.52 5.36 7.95
C VAL A 370 28.99 3.95 7.65
N THR A 371 29.75 2.93 8.04
CA THR A 371 29.40 1.50 7.83
C THR A 371 28.50 0.91 8.92
N GLU A 372 28.29 1.63 10.01
CA GLU A 372 27.35 1.32 11.08
C GLU A 372 26.58 2.57 11.48
N VAL A 373 25.48 2.39 12.22
CA VAL A 373 24.85 3.48 12.97
C VAL A 373 25.79 3.89 14.12
N PRO A 374 26.12 5.19 14.30
CA PRO A 374 26.95 5.63 15.42
C PRO A 374 26.29 5.31 16.77
N GLN A 375 27.08 4.84 17.74
CA GLN A 375 26.62 4.58 19.10
C GLN A 375 26.40 5.89 19.86
N THR A 376 25.22 6.01 20.47
CA THR A 376 24.78 7.19 21.23
C THR A 376 24.65 6.88 22.72
N GLN A 377 24.53 7.92 23.55
CA GLN A 377 24.33 7.73 24.99
C GLN A 377 22.90 7.25 25.30
N PRO A 378 22.66 6.55 26.42
CA PRO A 378 21.32 6.11 26.80
C PRO A 378 20.33 7.29 26.86
N GLY A 379 19.33 7.28 25.98
CA GLY A 379 18.33 8.35 25.83
C GLY A 379 18.51 9.29 24.64
N GLN A 380 19.55 9.09 23.80
CA GLN A 380 19.77 9.83 22.56
C GLN A 380 19.33 9.03 21.32
N GLU A 381 18.78 9.71 20.31
CA GLU A 381 18.39 9.10 19.04
C GLU A 381 19.60 8.74 18.18
N PRO A 382 19.54 7.71 17.31
CA PRO A 382 20.58 7.43 16.30
C PRO A 382 21.00 8.61 15.43
N TRP A 383 20.11 9.60 15.25
CA TRP A 383 20.41 10.85 14.56
C TRP A 383 21.45 11.70 15.31
N ASP A 384 21.39 11.76 16.65
CA ASP A 384 22.29 12.57 17.47
C ASP A 384 23.75 12.13 17.27
N GLY A 385 23.98 10.83 17.07
CA GLY A 385 25.29 10.26 16.78
C GLY A 385 25.82 10.60 15.39
N LEU A 386 24.94 10.80 14.39
CA LEU A 386 25.35 11.32 13.08
C LEU A 386 25.60 12.83 13.13
N GLN A 387 24.74 13.58 13.82
CA GLN A 387 24.91 15.02 14.01
C GLN A 387 26.22 15.33 14.73
N ALA A 388 26.58 14.58 15.77
CA ALA A 388 27.86 14.73 16.47
C ALA A 388 29.09 14.49 15.57
N LEU A 389 28.99 13.63 14.55
CA LEU A 389 30.05 13.44 13.55
C LEU A 389 30.08 14.59 12.54
N ILE A 390 28.92 15.08 12.08
CA ILE A 390 28.83 16.26 11.21
C ILE A 390 29.43 17.49 11.90
N ASP A 391 29.10 17.70 13.18
CA ASP A 391 29.59 18.81 14.00
C ASP A 391 31.10 18.69 14.29
N ARG A 392 31.62 17.46 14.51
CA ARG A 392 33.06 17.19 14.73
C ARG A 392 33.89 17.42 13.46
N PHE A 393 33.39 16.99 12.30
CA PHE A 393 34.14 17.02 11.04
C PHE A 393 33.89 18.24 10.15
N GLY A 394 32.80 19.00 10.39
CA GLY A 394 32.41 20.14 9.56
C GLY A 394 31.92 19.78 8.14
N VAL A 395 31.65 18.50 7.88
CA VAL A 395 31.24 17.95 6.57
C VAL A 395 30.11 16.93 6.71
N GLN A 396 29.36 16.71 5.64
CA GLN A 396 28.18 15.83 5.64
C GLN A 396 28.54 14.35 5.78
N VAL A 397 27.79 13.64 6.62
CA VAL A 397 27.95 12.21 6.93
C VAL A 397 26.71 11.44 6.48
N PHE A 398 26.92 10.38 5.71
CA PHE A 398 25.88 9.54 5.12
C PHE A 398 25.99 8.08 5.62
N LEU A 399 24.90 7.31 5.57
CA LEU A 399 24.95 5.86 5.82
C LEU A 399 25.44 5.10 4.57
N LEU A 400 26.23 4.04 4.76
CA LEU A 400 26.57 3.12 3.68
C LEU A 400 25.30 2.43 3.15
N ASN A 401 25.16 2.39 1.82
CA ASN A 401 24.12 1.62 1.14
C ASN A 401 24.75 0.57 0.21
N ASN A 402 23.98 -0.46 -0.16
CA ASN A 402 24.53 -1.61 -0.88
C ASN A 402 25.05 -1.23 -2.28
N HIS A 403 24.36 -0.31 -2.97
CA HIS A 403 24.80 0.15 -4.28
C HIS A 403 26.15 0.86 -4.20
N PHE A 404 26.35 1.78 -3.24
CA PHE A 404 27.65 2.40 -3.02
C PHE A 404 28.72 1.36 -2.67
N ARG A 405 28.41 0.42 -1.76
CA ARG A 405 29.34 -0.65 -1.37
C ARG A 405 29.79 -1.47 -2.58
N THR A 406 28.87 -1.88 -3.45
CA THR A 406 29.16 -2.70 -4.62
C THR A 406 29.86 -1.90 -5.71
N SER A 407 29.38 -0.69 -6.06
CA SER A 407 29.93 0.12 -7.16
C SER A 407 31.37 0.58 -6.91
N PHE A 408 31.74 0.84 -5.65
CA PHE A 408 33.12 1.16 -5.26
C PHE A 408 33.87 -0.06 -4.66
N SER A 409 33.27 -1.26 -4.74
CA SER A 409 33.83 -2.53 -4.25
C SER A 409 34.37 -2.47 -2.81
N ILE A 410 33.69 -1.80 -1.87
CA ILE A 410 34.17 -1.61 -0.49
C ILE A 410 34.30 -2.97 0.23
N GLU A 411 35.54 -3.40 0.44
CA GLU A 411 35.88 -4.65 1.10
C GLU A 411 36.18 -4.41 2.59
N ALA A 412 36.93 -3.35 2.93
CA ALA A 412 37.34 -3.03 4.30
C ALA A 412 37.12 -1.57 4.77
N THR A 413 37.34 -1.31 6.07
CA THR A 413 37.38 0.04 6.67
C THR A 413 38.71 0.36 7.37
N PRO A 414 39.12 1.64 7.45
CA PRO A 414 38.61 2.75 6.68
C PRO A 414 39.13 2.69 5.24
N THR A 415 38.26 3.01 4.29
CA THR A 415 38.60 3.16 2.86
C THR A 415 38.52 4.63 2.47
N GLU A 416 39.57 5.16 1.87
CA GLU A 416 39.54 6.44 1.15
C GLU A 416 39.31 6.17 -0.35
N ILE A 417 38.53 7.03 -1.02
CA ILE A 417 38.38 7.08 -2.48
C ILE A 417 38.64 8.52 -2.96
N PHE A 418 39.49 8.69 -3.96
CA PHE A 418 39.90 10.03 -4.43
C PHE A 418 40.34 10.01 -5.90
N PRO A 419 40.26 11.16 -6.61
CA PRO A 419 40.95 11.34 -7.88
C PRO A 419 42.46 11.47 -7.70
N GLU A 420 43.22 10.81 -8.57
CA GLU A 420 44.66 11.06 -8.75
C GLU A 420 44.94 11.41 -10.23
N GLN A 421 45.82 12.37 -10.48
CA GLN A 421 46.18 12.81 -11.83
C GLN A 421 47.36 11.97 -12.36
N GLY A 422 47.08 11.01 -13.24
CA GLY A 422 48.05 10.08 -13.82
C GLY A 422 48.09 10.17 -15.35
N ASN A 423 49.27 10.35 -15.94
CA ASN A 423 49.49 10.34 -17.40
C ASN A 423 48.54 11.25 -18.23
N GLY A 424 48.05 12.36 -17.65
CA GLY A 424 47.11 13.28 -18.30
C GLY A 424 45.63 12.85 -18.22
N ARG A 425 45.29 11.92 -17.32
CA ARG A 425 43.92 11.49 -17.00
C ARG A 425 43.69 11.51 -15.48
N VAL A 426 42.42 11.50 -15.09
CA VAL A 426 42.01 11.29 -13.69
C VAL A 426 41.76 9.80 -13.48
N GLU A 427 42.58 9.15 -12.66
CA GLU A 427 42.27 7.82 -12.15
C GLU A 427 41.50 7.95 -10.83
N VAL A 428 40.53 7.07 -10.58
CA VAL A 428 39.84 7.00 -9.29
C VAL A 428 40.53 5.92 -8.47
N ILE A 429 41.15 6.30 -7.37
CA ILE A 429 41.87 5.40 -6.48
C ILE A 429 40.96 5.01 -5.31
N SER A 430 41.07 3.76 -4.84
CA SER A 430 40.58 3.30 -3.55
C SER A 430 41.78 2.83 -2.71
N GLU A 431 41.85 3.29 -1.47
CA GLU A 431 42.98 3.09 -0.55
C GLU A 431 42.42 2.69 0.82
N GLU A 432 42.49 1.39 1.14
CA GLU A 432 42.07 0.78 2.42
C GLU A 432 43.26 0.81 3.39
N TRP A 433 43.06 1.20 4.66
CA TRP A 433 44.18 1.46 5.61
C TRP A 433 44.20 0.51 6.81
N GLY A 434 45.34 -0.15 7.05
CA GLY A 434 45.54 -1.18 8.07
C GLY A 434 45.75 -0.63 9.49
N LEU A 435 44.72 -0.02 10.09
CA LEU A 435 44.77 0.63 11.41
C LEU A 435 44.74 -0.37 12.59
N LEU A 436 45.75 -1.25 12.67
CA LEU A 436 45.90 -2.31 13.69
C LEU A 436 46.27 -1.81 15.10
#